data_AF-A0A352X723-F1
#
_entry.id   AF-A0A352X723-F1
#
_cell.length_a   1.000
_cell.length_b   1.000
_cell.length_c   1.000
_cell.angle_alpha   90.00
_cell.angle_beta   90.00
_cell.angle_gamma   90.00
#
_symmetry.space_group_name_H-M   'P 1'
#
loop_
_entity.id
_entity.type
_entity.pdbx_description
1 polymer ?
#
loop_
_entity_poly.entity_id
_entity_poly.type
_entity_poly.pdbx_seq_one_letter_code
_entity_poly.pdbx_strand_id
1 'polypeptide(L)'
;EADIAEIVAKWTGIPVKRLLETERQKLLQLEGHLHQRIIGQTEAVSAVAAAIRRARAGMKDPSRPIGSFLFMGPSGVGKTELARALAQFLFDSDDAIIRIDMSEYME
;
A
#
# COMPACT_ATOMS: atom_id res chain seq x y z
N GLU A 1 16.73 23.80 9.44
CA GLU A 1 15.75 23.33 8.44
C GLU A 1 14.39 23.25 9.11
N ALA A 2 13.37 23.93 8.58
CA ALA A 2 12.03 23.84 9.12
C ALA A 2 11.44 22.47 8.78
N ASP A 3 10.96 21.76 9.79
CA ASP A 3 10.37 20.43 9.66
C ASP A 3 9.14 20.53 8.74
N ILE A 4 9.20 19.92 7.56
CA ILE A 4 8.16 19.99 6.52
C ILE A 4 6.78 19.62 7.11
N ALA A 5 6.79 18.70 8.08
CA ALA A 5 5.58 18.28 8.78
C ALA A 5 4.92 19.41 9.59
N GLU A 6 5.70 20.30 10.19
CA GLU A 6 5.20 21.42 10.98
C GLU A 6 4.53 22.49 10.10
N ILE A 7 5.05 22.71 8.88
CA ILE A 7 4.46 23.62 7.89
C ILE A 7 3.12 23.08 7.39
N VAL A 8 3.07 21.79 7.03
CA VAL A 8 1.83 21.14 6.57
C VAL A 8 0.77 21.12 7.67
N ALA A 9 1.15 20.87 8.92
CA ALA A 9 0.25 20.91 10.06
C ALA A 9 -0.29 22.33 10.34
N LYS A 10 0.54 23.37 10.17
CA LYS A 10 0.10 24.77 10.29
C LYS A 10 -0.93 25.17 9.22
N TRP A 11 -0.74 24.73 7.98
CA TRP A 11 -1.65 25.08 6.89
C TRP A 11 -2.97 24.33 6.94
N THR A 12 -2.95 23.06 7.37
CA THR A 12 -4.15 22.22 7.41
C THR A 12 -4.86 22.25 8.77
N GLY A 13 -4.20 22.73 9.83
CA GLY A 13 -4.70 22.68 11.20
C GLY A 13 -4.69 21.28 11.83
N ILE A 14 -4.16 20.27 11.13
CA ILE A 14 -4.15 18.88 11.60
C ILE A 14 -2.79 18.58 12.24
N PRO A 15 -2.73 18.21 13.54
CA PRO A 15 -1.47 17.88 14.20
C PRO A 15 -0.75 16.72 13.52
N VAL A 16 0.57 16.84 13.29
CA VAL A 16 1.41 15.79 12.67
C VAL A 16 1.27 14.45 13.39
N LYS A 17 1.25 14.44 14.74
CA LYS A 17 1.04 13.22 15.53
C LYS A 17 -0.31 12.57 15.23
N ARG A 18 -1.39 13.35 15.02
CA ARG A 18 -2.71 12.83 14.65
C ARG A 18 -2.70 12.23 13.24
N LEU A 19 -2.00 12.85 12.28
CA LEU A 19 -1.83 12.27 10.93
C LEU A 19 -1.19 10.88 10.98
N LEU A 20 -0.09 10.75 11.72
CA LEU A 20 0.64 9.47 11.88
C LEU A 20 -0.15 8.41 12.65
N GLU A 21 -0.86 8.82 13.71
CA GLU A 21 -1.70 7.93 14.51
C GLU A 21 -2.90 7.40 13.71
N THR A 22 -3.47 8.25 12.85
CA THR A 22 -4.56 7.87 11.92
C THR A 22 -4.06 6.89 10.86
N GLU A 23 -2.86 7.11 10.32
CA GLU A 23 -2.25 6.20 9.33
C GLU A 23 -1.99 4.81 9.93
N ARG A 24 -1.50 4.75 11.17
CA ARG A 24 -1.29 3.47 11.87
C ARG A 24 -2.60 2.72 12.11
N GLN A 25 -3.66 3.41 12.51
CA GLN A 25 -4.98 2.79 12.69
C GLN A 25 -5.55 2.30 11.36
N LYS A 26 -5.43 3.08 10.27
CA LYS A 26 -5.79 2.63 8.92
C LYS A 26 -5.06 1.30 8.61
N LEU A 27 -3.74 1.24 8.77
CA LEU A 27 -2.94 0.05 8.43
C LEU A 27 -3.34 -1.23 9.19
N LEU A 28 -3.90 -1.12 10.39
CA LEU A 28 -4.45 -2.28 11.12
C LEU A 28 -5.66 -2.88 10.40
N GLN A 29 -6.39 -2.07 9.64
CA GLN A 29 -7.57 -2.47 8.87
C GLN A 29 -7.26 -2.82 7.40
N LEU A 30 -5.99 -2.75 6.98
CA LEU A 30 -5.56 -2.99 5.59
C LEU A 30 -6.06 -4.34 5.06
N GLU A 31 -5.83 -5.41 5.82
CA GLU A 31 -6.18 -6.76 5.42
C GLU A 31 -7.69 -6.94 5.23
N GLY A 32 -8.48 -6.37 6.14
CA GLY A 32 -9.94 -6.36 6.03
C GLY A 32 -10.43 -5.57 4.82
N HIS A 33 -9.84 -4.42 4.52
CA HIS A 33 -10.17 -3.63 3.33
C HIS A 33 -9.84 -4.38 2.03
N LEU A 34 -8.66 -5.02 1.96
CA LEU A 34 -8.30 -5.82 0.79
C LEU A 34 -9.27 -6.98 0.58
N HIS A 35 -9.73 -7.63 1.66
CA HIS A 35 -10.72 -8.71 1.58
C HIS A 35 -12.11 -8.29 1.11
N GLN A 36 -12.47 -7.00 1.17
CA GLN A 36 -13.72 -6.51 0.59
C GLN A 36 -13.73 -6.58 -0.94
N ARG A 37 -12.55 -6.47 -1.58
CA ARG A 37 -12.38 -6.54 -3.05
C ARG A 37 -11.82 -7.88 -3.52
N ILE A 38 -10.97 -8.51 -2.72
CA ILE A 38 -10.21 -9.71 -3.09
C ILE A 38 -10.78 -10.92 -2.36
N ILE A 39 -11.54 -11.73 -3.10
CA ILE A 39 -12.24 -12.91 -2.58
C ILE A 39 -11.42 -14.17 -2.83
N GLY A 40 -11.29 -15.04 -1.81
CA GLY A 40 -10.67 -16.35 -1.94
C GLY A 40 -9.13 -16.38 -2.01
N GLN A 41 -8.45 -15.24 -1.80
CA GLN A 41 -6.99 -15.13 -1.85
C GLN A 41 -6.37 -14.78 -0.48
N THR A 42 -6.80 -15.47 0.58
CA THR A 42 -6.41 -15.15 1.98
C THR A 42 -4.91 -15.12 2.18
N GLU A 43 -4.17 -16.12 1.72
CA GLU A 43 -2.72 -16.19 1.91
C GLU A 43 -1.99 -15.01 1.26
N ALA A 44 -2.33 -14.68 0.01
CA ALA A 44 -1.74 -13.56 -0.70
C ALA A 44 -2.07 -12.22 -0.03
N VAL A 45 -3.32 -12.03 0.39
CA VAL A 45 -3.77 -10.80 1.07
C VAL A 45 -3.06 -10.64 2.42
N SER A 46 -3.01 -11.68 3.26
CA SER A 46 -2.31 -11.62 4.55
C SER A 46 -0.79 -11.38 4.38
N ALA A 47 -0.14 -12.02 3.40
CA ALA A 47 1.29 -11.86 3.13
C ALA A 47 1.63 -10.42 2.74
N VAL A 48 0.84 -9.83 1.83
CA VAL A 48 0.98 -8.44 1.42
C VAL A 48 0.75 -7.50 2.61
N ALA A 49 -0.36 -7.67 3.34
CA ALA A 49 -0.69 -6.82 4.48
C ALA A 49 0.41 -6.85 5.56
N ALA A 50 0.95 -8.03 5.85
CA ALA A 50 2.05 -8.19 6.79
C ALA A 50 3.34 -7.47 6.34
N ALA A 51 3.70 -7.55 5.05
CA ALA A 51 4.85 -6.85 4.51
C ALA A 51 4.69 -5.32 4.60
N ILE A 52 3.53 -4.78 4.22
CA ILE A 52 3.24 -3.33 4.31
C ILE A 52 3.29 -2.86 5.78
N ARG A 53 2.66 -3.60 6.71
CA ARG A 53 2.69 -3.28 8.15
C ARG A 53 4.12 -3.24 8.70
N ARG A 54 4.97 -4.22 8.38
CA ARG A 54 6.38 -4.25 8.81
C ARG A 54 7.17 -3.06 8.29
N ALA A 55 7.01 -2.74 7.01
CA ALA A 55 7.69 -1.61 6.39
C ALA A 55 7.29 -0.27 7.03
N ARG A 56 6.00 -0.08 7.33
CA ARG A 56 5.49 1.14 7.99
C ARG A 56 5.81 1.21 9.47
N ALA A 57 6.07 0.08 10.12
CA ALA A 57 6.57 0.04 11.50
C ALA A 57 8.06 0.39 11.63
N GLY A 58 8.74 0.77 10.54
CA GLY A 58 10.17 1.09 10.54
C GLY A 58 11.08 -0.15 10.63
N MET A 59 10.52 -1.35 10.43
CA MET A 59 11.26 -2.62 10.53
C MET A 59 11.83 -3.07 9.17
N LYS A 60 11.92 -2.17 8.17
CA LYS A 60 12.52 -2.46 6.87
C LYS A 60 13.86 -1.76 6.71
N ASP A 61 14.70 -2.34 5.87
CA ASP A 61 15.88 -1.68 5.33
C ASP A 61 15.47 -0.44 4.50
N PRO A 62 15.98 0.77 4.82
CA PRO A 62 15.69 1.98 4.06
C PRO A 62 16.09 1.90 2.58
N SER A 63 17.09 1.08 2.25
CA SER A 63 17.59 0.89 0.88
C SER A 63 16.73 -0.05 0.02
N ARG A 64 15.71 -0.68 0.60
CA ARG A 64 14.85 -1.67 -0.09
C ARG A 64 13.41 -1.18 -0.28
N PRO A 65 12.71 -1.67 -1.31
CA PRO A 65 11.27 -1.43 -1.48
C PRO A 65 10.46 -1.84 -0.23
N ILE A 66 9.30 -1.21 -0.04
CA ILE A 66 8.35 -1.55 1.05
C ILE A 66 7.94 -3.03 0.97
N GLY A 67 7.73 -3.54 -0.24
CA GLY A 67 7.50 -4.94 -0.52
C GLY A 67 7.82 -5.22 -1.99
N SER A 68 8.31 -6.42 -2.28
CA SER A 68 8.49 -6.93 -3.63
C SER A 68 7.76 -8.25 -3.71
N PHE A 69 6.78 -8.33 -4.61
CA PHE A 69 5.89 -9.48 -4.71
C PHE A 69 5.88 -10.01 -6.14
N LEU A 70 5.78 -11.32 -6.26
CA LEU A 70 5.54 -12.00 -7.53
C LEU A 70 4.23 -12.80 -7.39
N PHE A 71 3.19 -12.38 -8.11
CA PHE A 71 1.91 -13.06 -8.10
C PHE A 71 1.82 -14.04 -9.28
N MET A 72 1.72 -15.34 -9.01
CA MET A 72 1.64 -16.39 -10.03
C MET A 72 0.27 -17.08 -10.05
N GLY A 73 -0.13 -17.66 -11.18
CA GLY A 73 -1.39 -18.40 -11.37
C GLY A 73 -2.22 -17.92 -12.58
N PRO A 74 -3.44 -18.42 -12.78
CA PRO A 74 -4.26 -18.13 -13.96
C PRO A 74 -4.66 -16.66 -14.12
N SER A 75 -5.06 -16.26 -15.32
CA SER A 75 -5.68 -14.96 -15.58
C SER A 75 -7.02 -14.83 -14.86
N GLY A 76 -7.40 -13.60 -14.48
CA GLY A 76 -8.70 -13.31 -13.88
C GLY A 76 -8.83 -13.60 -12.38
N VAL A 77 -7.82 -14.20 -11.73
CA VAL A 77 -7.87 -14.55 -10.29
C VAL A 77 -7.63 -13.37 -9.32
N GLY A 78 -7.48 -12.15 -9.83
CA GLY A 78 -7.34 -10.94 -9.00
C GLY A 78 -5.92 -10.43 -8.75
N LYS A 79 -4.90 -10.87 -9.51
CA LYS A 79 -3.50 -10.40 -9.35
C LYS A 79 -3.36 -8.87 -9.50
N THR A 80 -3.87 -8.35 -10.62
CA THR A 80 -3.86 -6.91 -10.92
C THR A 80 -4.81 -6.15 -10.01
N GLU A 81 -5.93 -6.77 -9.64
CA GLU A 81 -6.91 -6.17 -8.75
C GLU A 81 -6.36 -5.97 -7.34
N LEU A 82 -5.53 -6.88 -6.83
CA LEU A 82 -4.84 -6.72 -5.55
C LEU A 82 -3.92 -5.48 -5.57
N ALA A 83 -3.25 -5.20 -6.69
CA ALA A 83 -2.45 -3.98 -6.83
C ALA A 83 -3.32 -2.71 -6.82
N ARG A 84 -4.47 -2.70 -7.52
CA ARG A 84 -5.44 -1.58 -7.49
C ARG A 84 -6.02 -1.35 -6.11
N ALA A 85 -6.46 -2.43 -5.44
CA ALA A 85 -6.98 -2.36 -4.08
C ALA A 85 -5.96 -1.78 -3.09
N LEU A 86 -4.67 -2.11 -3.24
CA LEU A 86 -3.59 -1.49 -2.47
C LEU A 86 -3.45 0.01 -2.77
N ALA A 87 -3.49 0.41 -4.03
CA ALA A 87 -3.38 1.81 -4.43
C ALA A 87 -4.55 2.64 -3.87
N GLN A 88 -5.78 2.14 -4.00
CA GLN A 88 -6.95 2.76 -3.38
C GLN A 88 -6.80 2.90 -1.88
N PHE A 89 -6.30 1.87 -1.20
CA PHE A 89 -6.17 1.93 0.26
C PHE A 89 -5.09 2.92 0.72
N LEU A 90 -3.94 2.94 0.03
CA LEU A 90 -2.77 3.70 0.43
C LEU A 90 -2.80 5.16 -0.05
N PHE A 91 -3.45 5.42 -1.18
CA PHE A 91 -3.40 6.72 -1.87
C PHE A 91 -4.80 7.25 -2.24
N ASP A 92 -5.87 6.59 -1.77
CA ASP A 92 -7.26 6.97 -2.05
C ASP A 92 -7.58 7.03 -3.57
N SER A 93 -6.81 6.32 -4.40
CA SER A 93 -6.97 6.27 -5.87
C SER A 93 -6.49 4.94 -6.46
N ASP A 94 -7.35 4.30 -7.26
CA ASP A 94 -7.01 3.10 -8.06
C ASP A 94 -5.94 3.39 -9.14
N ASP A 95 -5.81 4.64 -9.58
CA ASP A 95 -4.89 5.07 -10.63
C ASP A 95 -3.52 5.49 -10.10
N ALA A 96 -3.32 5.48 -8.77
CA ALA A 96 -2.03 5.72 -8.13
C ALA A 96 -1.07 4.53 -8.29
N ILE A 97 -0.94 4.03 -9.52
CA ILE A 97 -0.12 2.89 -9.92
C ILE A 97 0.66 3.26 -11.18
N ILE A 98 1.98 3.07 -11.13
CA ILE A 98 2.79 3.06 -12.34
C ILE A 98 2.68 1.66 -12.94
N ARG A 99 1.90 1.55 -14.03
CA ARG A 99 1.73 0.29 -14.76
C ARG A 99 2.70 0.25 -15.93
N ILE A 100 3.55 -0.77 -15.95
CA ILE A 100 4.41 -1.09 -17.07
C ILE A 100 3.84 -2.34 -17.74
N ASP A 101 3.46 -2.22 -19.01
CA ASP A 101 3.01 -3.37 -19.78
C ASP A 101 4.22 -4.13 -20.31
N MET A 102 4.56 -5.24 -19.66
CA MET A 102 5.74 -6.04 -20.03
C MET A 102 5.63 -6.67 -21.42
N SER A 103 4.43 -6.75 -22.01
CA SER A 103 4.28 -7.26 -23.37
C SER A 103 4.87 -6.31 -24.42
N GLU A 104 4.99 -5.02 -24.09
CA GLU A 104 5.61 -4.00 -24.94
C GLU A 104 7.16 -4.05 -24.93
N TYR A 105 7.76 -4.85 -24.05
CA TYR A 105 9.22 -4.94 -23.84
C TYR A 105 9.78 -6.33 -24.20
N MET A 106 9.10 -7.07 -25.07
CA MET A 106 9.52 -8.41 -25.50
C MET A 106 10.47 -8.42 -26.71
N GLU A 107 10.72 -7.26 -27.33
CA GLU A 107 11.72 -7.08 -28.40
C GLU A 107 13.16 -7.05 -27.86
#